data_AF-R6R1Y7-F1
#
_entry.id   AF-R6R1Y7-F1
#
_cell.length_a   1.000
_cell.length_b   1.000
_cell.length_c   1.000
_cell.angle_alpha   90.00
_cell.angle_beta   90.00
_cell.angle_gamma   90.00
#
_symmetry.space_group_name_H-M   'P 1'
#
loop_
_entity.id
_entity.type
_entity.pdbx_description
1 polymer ?
#
loop_
_entity_poly.entity_id
_entity_poly.type
_entity_poly.pdbx_seq_one_letter_code
_entity_poly.pdbx_strand_id
1 'polypeptide(L)'
;MKKVIYLLLIGGAIFICPHQSKAEPYYLARSFDHHHQSIPSNSKAPARPVCIDITANIITVPEQLVGYTLTLSNGEDCCTYYVTDTMLSIPQGISGEYELTITNGNICYQGKVEI
;
A
#
# COMPACT_ATOMS: atom_id res chain seq x y z
N MET A 1 24.06 46.93 11.63
CA MET A 1 23.12 46.10 10.85
C MET A 1 23.39 44.60 11.02
N LYS A 2 23.54 44.09 12.25
CA LYS A 2 23.84 42.66 12.53
C LYS A 2 22.62 41.86 12.99
N LYS A 3 21.59 42.53 13.53
CA LYS A 3 20.41 41.89 14.14
C LYS A 3 19.38 41.39 13.12
N VAL A 4 19.40 41.90 11.89
CA VAL A 4 18.44 41.52 10.83
C VAL A 4 18.80 40.16 10.20
N ILE A 5 20.09 39.82 10.15
CA ILE A 5 20.58 38.56 9.55
C ILE A 5 20.18 37.34 10.40
N TYR A 6 20.17 37.48 11.74
CA TYR A 6 19.79 36.39 12.65
C TYR A 6 18.30 36.03 12.53
N LEU A 7 17.43 37.01 12.23
CA LEU A 7 15.99 36.78 12.07
C LEU A 7 15.67 36.01 10.78
N LEU A 8 16.46 36.22 9.72
CA LEU A 8 16.37 35.49 8.45
C LEU A 8 16.84 34.03 8.58
N LEU A 9 17.87 33.77 9.38
CA LEU A 9 18.38 32.41 9.62
C LEU A 9 17.43 31.55 10.47
N ILE A 10 16.71 32.15 11.43
CA ILE A 10 15.72 31.43 12.24
C ILE A 10 14.43 31.19 11.45
N GLY A 11 14.03 32.11 10.57
CA GLY A 11 12.85 31.95 9.69
C GLY A 11 13.02 30.88 8.61
N GLY A 12 14.24 30.64 8.12
CA GLY A 12 14.53 29.61 7.11
C GLY A 12 14.51 28.18 7.63
N ALA A 13 14.73 27.96 8.93
CA ALA A 13 14.82 26.62 9.51
C ALA A 13 13.46 25.95 9.78
N ILE A 14 12.35 26.71 9.74
CA ILE A 14 11.01 26.21 10.07
C ILE A 14 10.30 25.59 8.85
N PHE A 15 10.82 25.79 7.63
CA PHE A 15 10.20 25.26 6.40
C PHE A 15 10.65 23.84 6.01
N ILE A 16 11.52 23.22 6.80
CA ILE A 16 11.87 21.80 6.64
C ILE A 16 11.06 20.95 7.63
N CYS A 17 9.76 21.23 7.74
CA CYS A 17 8.86 20.16 8.15
C CYS A 17 8.87 19.20 6.96
N PRO A 18 9.38 17.94 7.09
CA PRO A 18 9.09 16.96 6.07
C PRO A 18 7.56 16.96 6.01
N HIS A 19 7.02 17.29 4.84
CA HIS A 19 5.62 17.07 4.56
C HIS A 19 5.47 15.56 4.72
N GLN A 20 5.12 15.12 5.93
CA GLN A 20 4.81 13.73 6.19
C GLN A 20 3.57 13.52 5.34
N SER A 21 3.79 13.02 4.12
CA SER A 21 2.71 12.60 3.23
C SER A 21 1.89 11.66 4.08
N LYS A 22 0.66 12.09 4.39
CA LYS A 22 -0.22 11.24 5.19
C LYS A 22 -0.38 9.95 4.42
N ALA A 23 -0.25 8.83 5.12
CA ALA A 23 -0.59 7.55 4.56
C ALA A 23 -2.05 7.60 4.11
N GLU A 24 -2.30 7.37 2.83
CA GLU A 24 -3.66 7.29 2.28
C GLU A 24 -4.16 5.85 2.49
N PRO A 25 -5.25 5.65 3.25
CA PRO A 25 -5.82 4.33 3.47
C PRO A 25 -6.69 3.90 2.29
N TYR A 26 -6.48 2.69 1.79
CA TYR A 26 -7.26 2.08 0.72
C TYR A 26 -7.98 0.84 1.20
N TYR A 27 -9.26 0.71 0.84
CA TYR A 27 -10.09 -0.44 1.17
C TYR A 27 -10.20 -1.39 -0.01
N LEU A 28 -9.69 -2.61 0.16
CA LEU A 28 -9.74 -3.68 -0.82
C LEU A 28 -10.98 -4.54 -0.57
N ALA A 29 -11.84 -4.64 -1.57
CA ALA A 29 -13.03 -5.49 -1.53
C ALA A 29 -12.62 -6.97 -1.62
N ARG A 30 -13.23 -7.80 -0.79
CA ARG A 30 -12.98 -9.24 -0.78
C ARG A 30 -13.83 -9.94 -1.83
N SER A 31 -13.22 -10.82 -2.61
CA SER A 31 -13.86 -11.73 -3.55
C SER A 31 -13.30 -13.15 -3.40
N PHE A 32 -14.03 -14.13 -3.95
CA PHE A 32 -13.63 -15.54 -3.94
C PHE A 32 -13.44 -16.02 -5.37
N ASP A 33 -12.31 -16.66 -5.61
CA ASP A 33 -12.09 -17.33 -6.89
C ASP A 33 -12.85 -18.66 -6.88
N HIS A 34 -13.94 -18.72 -7.65
CA HIS A 34 -14.86 -19.86 -7.68
C HIS A 34 -14.31 -21.01 -8.54
N HIS A 35 -13.06 -21.40 -8.32
CA HIS A 35 -12.49 -22.61 -8.91
C HIS A 35 -13.03 -23.91 -8.25
N HIS A 36 -14.34 -23.99 -7.97
CA HIS A 36 -15.07 -25.18 -7.46
C HIS A 36 -14.46 -25.90 -6.23
N GLN A 37 -13.45 -25.33 -5.58
CA GLN A 37 -12.84 -25.90 -4.38
C GLN A 37 -13.49 -25.25 -3.17
N SER A 38 -14.06 -26.07 -2.29
CA SER A 38 -14.64 -25.57 -1.03
C SER A 38 -13.58 -24.76 -0.31
N ILE A 39 -13.89 -23.50 0.01
CA ILE A 39 -13.02 -22.67 0.85
C ILE A 39 -12.73 -23.46 2.12
N PRO A 40 -11.46 -23.78 2.43
CA PRO A 40 -11.17 -24.52 3.64
C PRO A 40 -11.70 -23.74 4.84
N SER A 41 -12.52 -24.40 5.65
CA SER A 41 -13.22 -23.85 6.83
C SER A 41 -12.30 -23.14 7.84
N ASN A 42 -10.97 -23.33 7.73
CA ASN A 42 -9.94 -22.78 8.61
C ASN A 42 -9.12 -21.64 7.97
N SER A 43 -9.64 -20.98 6.94
CA SER A 43 -8.94 -19.85 6.33
C SER A 43 -8.71 -18.74 7.36
N LYS A 44 -7.44 -18.37 7.59
CA LYS A 44 -7.04 -17.21 8.41
C LYS A 44 -7.31 -15.87 7.72
N ALA A 45 -7.87 -15.91 6.50
CA ALA A 45 -8.09 -14.73 5.69
C ALA A 45 -9.17 -13.81 6.29
N PRO A 46 -8.96 -12.49 6.29
CA PRO A 46 -9.93 -11.53 6.79
C PRO A 46 -11.32 -11.70 6.16
N ALA A 47 -12.38 -11.80 6.98
CA ALA A 47 -13.73 -11.97 6.45
C ALA A 47 -14.28 -10.71 5.73
N ARG A 48 -13.68 -9.56 6.02
CA ARG A 48 -14.14 -8.21 5.66
C ARG A 48 -13.20 -7.59 4.62
N PRO A 49 -13.60 -6.47 3.97
CA PRO A 49 -12.67 -5.65 3.22
C PRO A 49 -11.43 -5.31 4.04
N VAL A 50 -10.28 -5.26 3.37
CA VAL A 50 -9.00 -5.02 4.03
C VAL A 50 -8.58 -3.58 3.80
N CYS A 51 -8.16 -2.89 4.86
CA CYS A 51 -7.51 -1.59 4.76
C CYS A 51 -6.00 -1.80 4.59
N ILE A 52 -5.42 -1.11 3.63
CA ILE A 52 -3.96 -1.01 3.43
C ILE A 52 -3.58 0.47 3.41
N ASP A 53 -2.32 0.77 3.73
CA ASP A 53 -1.80 2.14 3.71
C ASP A 53 -0.66 2.24 2.71
N ILE A 54 -0.65 3.29 1.89
CA ILE A 54 0.44 3.55 0.95
C ILE A 54 1.15 4.84 1.34
N THR A 55 2.48 4.79 1.47
CA THR A 55 3.30 5.97 1.79
C THR A 55 4.67 5.85 1.13
N ALA A 56 5.02 6.84 0.30
CA ALA A 56 6.38 6.98 -0.26
C ALA A 56 6.96 5.66 -0.80
N ASN A 57 6.18 4.94 -1.63
CA ASN A 57 6.54 3.65 -2.22
C ASN A 57 6.62 2.47 -1.23
N ILE A 58 5.97 2.57 -0.08
CA ILE A 58 5.79 1.47 0.86
C ILE A 58 4.29 1.18 0.98
N ILE A 59 3.92 -0.07 0.74
CA ILE A 59 2.58 -0.60 0.98
C ILE A 59 2.60 -1.31 2.33
N THR A 60 1.75 -0.88 3.25
CA THR A 60 1.55 -1.51 4.55
C THR A 60 0.28 -2.35 4.49
N VAL A 61 0.42 -3.64 4.76
CA VAL A 61 -0.67 -4.62 4.74
C VAL A 61 -0.87 -5.25 6.11
N PRO A 62 -2.09 -5.69 6.46
CA PRO A 62 -2.31 -6.42 7.71
C PRO A 62 -1.53 -7.74 7.74
N GLU A 63 -1.07 -8.13 8.93
CA GLU A 63 -0.31 -9.36 9.18
C GLU A 63 -1.00 -10.63 8.65
N GLN A 64 -2.33 -10.63 8.61
CA GLN A 64 -3.14 -11.74 8.10
C GLN A 64 -2.94 -12.01 6.60
N LEU A 65 -2.38 -11.05 5.86
CA LEU A 65 -2.06 -11.17 4.43
C LEU A 65 -0.60 -11.56 4.18
N VAL A 66 0.21 -11.77 5.22
CA VAL A 66 1.55 -12.34 5.06
C VAL A 66 1.44 -13.76 4.46
N GLY A 67 2.23 -14.01 3.43
CA GLY A 67 2.21 -15.22 2.61
C GLY A 67 1.30 -15.16 1.38
N TYR A 68 0.62 -14.03 1.15
CA TYR A 68 -0.17 -13.79 -0.07
C TYR A 68 0.70 -13.21 -1.18
N THR A 69 0.19 -13.27 -2.40
CA THR A 69 0.76 -12.59 -3.57
C THR A 69 0.02 -11.27 -3.79
N LEU A 70 0.77 -10.17 -3.89
CA LEU A 70 0.28 -8.84 -4.22
C LEU A 70 0.63 -8.53 -5.68
N THR A 71 -0.34 -8.07 -6.46
CA THR A 71 -0.17 -7.64 -7.85
C THR A 71 -0.69 -6.21 -8.01
N LEU A 72 0.12 -5.36 -8.62
CA LEU A 72 -0.24 -4.02 -9.10
C LEU A 72 -0.35 -4.08 -10.62
N SER A 73 -1.48 -3.66 -11.17
CA SER A 73 -1.71 -3.61 -12.63
C SER A 73 -2.40 -2.31 -13.03
N ASN A 74 -1.87 -1.60 -14.02
CA ASN A 74 -2.53 -0.45 -14.65
C ASN A 74 -2.99 -0.75 -16.09
N GLY A 75 -2.89 -2.03 -16.52
CA GLY A 75 -3.20 -2.49 -17.88
C GLY A 75 -2.01 -2.54 -18.83
N GLU A 76 -0.97 -1.73 -18.61
CA GLU A 76 0.28 -1.75 -19.38
C GLU A 76 1.40 -2.41 -18.56
N ASP A 77 1.57 -1.95 -17.33
CA ASP A 77 2.52 -2.46 -16.35
C ASP A 77 1.84 -3.41 -15.39
N CYS A 78 2.52 -4.52 -15.11
CA CYS A 78 2.11 -5.49 -14.10
C CYS A 78 3.30 -5.85 -13.21
N CYS A 79 3.20 -5.53 -11.93
CA CYS A 79 4.22 -5.83 -10.93
C CYS A 79 3.64 -6.79 -9.89
N THR A 80 4.33 -7.91 -9.66
CA THR A 80 3.89 -8.93 -8.70
C THR A 80 4.94 -9.13 -7.62
N TYR A 81 4.48 -9.22 -6.38
CA TYR A 81 5.29 -9.34 -5.19
C TYR A 81 4.75 -10.42 -4.25
N TYR A 82 5.64 -11.06 -3.52
CA TYR A 82 5.27 -11.96 -2.44
C TYR A 82 5.31 -11.20 -1.11
N VAL A 83 4.21 -11.23 -0.36
CA VAL A 83 4.10 -10.53 0.92
C VAL A 83 4.80 -11.35 2.00
N THR A 84 6.07 -11.03 2.28
CA THR A 84 6.87 -11.70 3.33
C THR A 84 6.70 -11.07 4.70
N ASP A 85 6.27 -9.81 4.76
CA ASP A 85 6.11 -9.01 5.97
C ASP A 85 4.97 -7.99 5.79
N THR A 86 4.61 -7.25 6.83
CA THR A 86 3.55 -6.23 6.80
C THR A 86 3.92 -4.99 6.00
N MET A 87 5.19 -4.79 5.66
CA MET A 87 5.67 -3.64 4.88
C MET A 87 6.34 -4.12 3.60
N LEU A 88 5.89 -3.59 2.47
CA LEU A 88 6.36 -3.98 1.14
C LEU A 88 6.82 -2.74 0.37
N SER A 89 8.11 -2.70 0.02
CA SER A 89 8.67 -1.64 -0.80
C SER A 89 8.44 -1.91 -2.28
N ILE A 90 7.86 -0.94 -2.98
CA ILE A 90 7.72 -0.96 -4.44
C ILE A 90 8.84 -0.12 -5.10
N PRO A 91 9.27 -0.45 -6.34
CA PRO A 91 10.27 0.33 -7.06
C PRO A 91 9.92 1.80 -7.20
N GLN A 92 10.95 2.66 -7.16
CA GLN A 92 10.80 4.07 -7.50
C GLN A 92 10.46 4.21 -9.00
N GLY A 93 9.53 5.11 -9.33
CA GLY A 93 9.11 5.38 -10.72
C GLY A 93 7.78 4.76 -11.13
N ILE A 94 7.20 3.90 -10.29
CA ILE A 94 5.79 3.49 -10.41
C ILE A 94 4.93 4.62 -9.83
N SER A 95 4.01 5.16 -10.62
CA SER A 95 3.07 6.18 -10.16
C SER A 95 1.80 6.22 -11.02
N GLY A 96 0.69 6.62 -10.40
CA GLY A 96 -0.64 6.73 -11.02
C GLY A 96 -1.63 5.71 -10.46
N GLU A 97 -2.75 5.56 -11.17
CA GLU A 97 -3.82 4.65 -10.75
C GLU A 97 -3.46 3.20 -11.10
N TYR A 98 -3.40 2.35 -10.08
CA TYR A 98 -3.23 0.90 -10.23
C TYR A 98 -4.42 0.16 -9.64
N GLU A 99 -4.77 -0.95 -10.27
CA GLU A 99 -5.56 -1.99 -9.64
C GLU A 99 -4.63 -2.87 -8.79
N LEU A 100 -4.85 -2.85 -7.48
CA LEU A 100 -4.14 -3.66 -6.52
C LEU A 100 -4.95 -4.90 -6.20
N THR A 101 -4.32 -6.06 -6.34
CA THR A 101 -4.90 -7.38 -6.04
C THR A 101 -4.02 -8.12 -5.05
N ILE A 102 -4.58 -8.66 -3.97
CA ILE A 102 -3.88 -9.53 -3.02
C ILE A 102 -4.60 -10.88 -2.96
N THR A 103 -3.90 -11.96 -3.27
CA THR A 103 -4.51 -13.30 -3.35
C THR A 103 -3.61 -14.40 -2.79
N ASN A 104 -4.23 -15.43 -2.22
CA ASN A 104 -3.57 -16.69 -1.86
C ASN A 104 -3.99 -17.86 -2.77
N GLY A 105 -4.57 -17.56 -3.93
CA GLY A 105 -5.12 -18.52 -4.88
C GLY A 105 -6.55 -18.98 -4.61
N ASN A 106 -7.10 -18.71 -3.41
CA ASN A 106 -8.51 -19.02 -3.08
C ASN A 106 -9.33 -17.76 -2.80
N ILE A 107 -8.71 -16.80 -2.13
CA ILE A 107 -9.34 -15.57 -1.67
C ILE A 107 -8.58 -14.41 -2.27
N CYS A 108 -9.33 -13.46 -2.80
CA CYS A 108 -8.82 -12.29 -3.47
C CYS A 108 -9.31 -11.02 -2.74
N TYR A 109 -8.44 -10.03 -2.63
CA TYR A 109 -8.78 -8.68 -2.19
C TYR A 109 -8.37 -7.72 -3.30
N GLN A 110 -9.28 -6.87 -3.75
CA GLN A 110 -9.07 -6.03 -4.92
C GLN A 110 -9.56 -4.61 -4.69
N GLY A 111 -8.82 -3.63 -5.20
CA GLY A 111 -9.22 -2.23 -5.15
C GLY A 111 -8.32 -1.35 -6.01
N LYS A 112 -8.82 -0.17 -6.37
CA LYS A 112 -8.02 0.86 -7.04
C LYS A 112 -7.22 1.64 -6.00
N VAL A 113 -5.97 1.90 -6.32
CA VAL A 113 -5.05 2.66 -5.49
C VAL A 113 -4.30 3.69 -6.34
N GLU A 114 -3.98 4.83 -5.75
CA GLU A 114 -3.07 5.82 -6.34
C GLU A 114 -1.69 5.66 -5.72
N ILE A 115 -0.65 5.59 -6.55
CA ILE A 115 0.76 5.41 -6.15
C ILE A 115 1.59 6.65 -6.49
#